data_AF-A0A841MXX5-F1
#
_entry.id   AF-A0A841MXX5-F1
#
_cell.length_a   1.000
_cell.length_b   1.000
_cell.length_c   1.000
_cell.angle_alpha   90.00
_cell.angle_beta   90.00
_cell.angle_gamma   90.00
#
_symmetry.space_group_name_H-M   'P 1'
#
loop_
_entity.id
_entity.type
_entity.pdbx_description
1 polymer ?
#
loop_
_entity_poly.entity_id
_entity_poly.type
_entity_poly.pdbx_seq_one_letter_code
_entity_poly.pdbx_strand_id
1 'polypeptide(L)'
;MVNFVLIAVCIIAGMVFRATKSIHPDAHKGINTWILYLALPAVSFKYLPKVKWTTEMLFPIAATFLISVFCFFFMMFYSKSKGYSRRSRSTLELTSGYSNTSFIGFPLISAFYGESLLSIAIICDQTMFFALSTLGIIAAVKGGADPAK
;
A
#
# COMPACT_ATOMS: atom_id res chain seq x y z
N MET A 1 -3.74 -5.77 21.72
CA MET A 1 -3.56 -4.46 22.37
C MET A 1 -2.17 -3.88 22.18
N VAL A 2 -1.09 -4.59 22.54
CA VAL A 2 0.30 -4.09 22.41
C VAL A 2 0.62 -3.61 20.97
N ASN A 3 0.22 -4.37 19.94
CA ASN A 3 0.49 -4.01 18.54
C ASN A 3 -0.18 -2.69 18.11
N PHE A 4 -1.38 -2.36 18.59
CA PHE A 4 -2.04 -1.08 18.29
C PHE A 4 -1.33 0.10 18.93
N VAL A 5 -0.93 -0.06 20.19
CA VAL A 5 -0.15 0.96 20.91
C VAL A 5 1.17 1.20 20.19
N LEU A 6 1.85 0.14 19.73
CA LEU A 6 3.09 0.26 18.98
C LEU A 6 2.90 1.07 17.68
N ILE A 7 1.84 0.80 16.90
CA ILE A 7 1.52 1.57 15.68
C ILE A 7 1.36 3.06 16.02
N ALA A 8 0.55 3.39 17.03
CA ALA A 8 0.32 4.78 17.42
C ALA A 8 1.62 5.46 17.90
N VAL A 9 2.40 4.79 18.74
CA VAL A 9 3.68 5.29 19.25
C VAL A 9 4.66 5.55 18.09
N CYS A 10 4.80 4.63 17.14
CA CYS A 10 5.69 4.80 15.98
C CYS A 10 5.27 5.98 15.10
N ILE A 11 3.97 6.18 14.86
CA ILE A 11 3.46 7.32 14.07
C ILE A 11 3.74 8.63 14.81
N ILE A 12 3.45 8.70 16.12
CA ILE A 12 3.70 9.89 16.93
C ILE A 12 5.20 10.20 16.98
N ALA A 13 6.05 9.21 17.21
CA ALA A 13 7.50 9.37 17.20
C ALA A 13 8.00 9.93 15.85
N GLY A 14 7.48 9.40 14.73
CA GLY A 14 7.79 9.91 13.39
C GLY A 14 7.37 11.37 13.20
N MET A 15 6.19 11.77 13.71
CA MET A 15 5.74 13.16 13.69
C MET A 15 6.64 14.07 14.52
N VAL A 16 7.05 13.62 15.71
CA VAL A 16 7.96 14.36 16.60
C VAL A 16 9.34 14.53 15.94
N PHE A 17 9.91 13.47 15.36
CA PHE A 17 11.19 13.56 14.64
C PHE A 17 11.13 14.50 13.44
N ARG A 18 9.99 14.52 12.72
CA ARG A 18 9.77 15.48 11.64
C ARG A 18 9.67 16.93 12.15
N ALA A 19 8.97 17.16 13.25
CA ALA A 19 8.78 18.50 13.82
C ALA A 19 10.08 19.08 14.39
N THR A 20 10.86 18.24 15.08
CA THR A 20 12.13 18.61 15.71
C THR A 20 13.30 18.70 14.73
N LYS A 21 13.14 18.14 13.51
CA LYS A 21 14.21 18.02 12.49
C LYS A 21 15.47 17.31 13.01
N SER A 22 15.32 16.47 14.04
CA SER A 22 16.43 15.76 14.67
C SER A 22 17.06 14.68 13.78
N ILE A 23 16.39 14.31 12.69
CA ILE A 23 16.83 13.28 11.75
C ILE A 23 16.95 13.91 10.34
N HIS A 24 17.94 13.45 9.58
CA HIS A 24 18.13 13.87 8.19
C HIS A 24 16.84 13.65 7.37
N PRO A 25 16.40 14.62 6.53
CA PRO A 25 15.14 14.52 5.76
C PRO A 25 15.02 13.23 4.93
N ASP A 26 16.15 12.73 4.45
CA ASP A 26 16.26 11.53 3.62
C ASP A 26 16.54 10.23 4.37
N ALA A 27 16.56 10.23 5.70
CA ALA A 27 16.85 9.02 6.49
C ALA A 27 15.88 7.86 6.20
N HIS A 28 14.64 8.18 5.77
CA HIS A 28 13.65 7.20 5.38
C HIS A 28 14.04 6.39 4.12
N LYS A 29 14.89 6.94 3.24
CA LYS A 29 15.26 6.28 1.97
C LYS A 29 15.98 4.95 2.22
N GLY A 30 17.00 4.95 3.06
CA GLY A 30 17.78 3.74 3.37
C GLY A 30 16.93 2.65 4.04
N ILE A 31 16.05 3.05 4.96
CA ILE A 31 15.10 2.13 5.62
C ILE A 31 14.13 1.55 4.60
N ASN A 32 13.55 2.38 3.72
CA ASN A 32 12.63 1.90 2.68
C ASN A 32 13.31 0.94 1.71
N THR A 33 14.55 1.22 1.28
CA THR A 33 15.31 0.30 0.44
C THR A 33 15.50 -1.06 1.14
N TRP A 34 15.92 -1.04 2.40
CA TRP A 34 16.06 -2.28 3.18
C TRP A 34 14.73 -3.03 3.33
N ILE A 35 13.63 -2.32 3.61
CA ILE A 35 12.30 -2.92 3.75
C ILE A 35 11.87 -3.58 2.44
N LEU A 36 11.93 -2.84 1.32
CA LEU A 36 11.43 -3.31 0.03
C LEU A 36 12.25 -4.47 -0.54
N TYR A 37 13.58 -4.43 -0.41
CA TYR A 37 14.46 -5.42 -1.03
C TYR A 37 14.84 -6.60 -0.13
N LEU A 38 14.77 -6.44 1.20
CA LEU A 38 15.15 -7.50 2.13
C LEU A 38 13.98 -7.94 3.01
N ALA A 39 13.37 -7.01 3.74
CA ALA A 39 12.39 -7.37 4.76
C ALA A 39 11.10 -7.96 4.16
N LEU A 40 10.51 -7.31 3.15
CA LEU A 40 9.28 -7.80 2.51
C LEU A 40 9.50 -9.14 1.81
N PRO A 41 10.56 -9.35 1.00
CA PRO A 41 10.85 -10.67 0.44
C PRO A 41 11.04 -11.75 1.51
N ALA A 42 11.75 -11.44 2.61
CA ALA A 42 11.95 -12.38 3.71
C ALA A 42 10.63 -12.75 4.40
N VAL A 43 9.75 -11.77 4.64
CA VAL A 43 8.40 -12.00 5.19
C VAL A 43 7.58 -12.85 4.24
N SER A 44 7.58 -12.54 2.94
CA SER A 44 6.91 -13.34 1.92
C SER A 44 7.40 -14.79 1.93
N PHE A 45 8.71 -15.04 1.95
CA PHE A 45 9.26 -16.40 2.05
C PHE A 45 8.97 -17.10 3.38
N LYS A 46 8.79 -16.38 4.48
CA LYS A 46 8.42 -16.96 5.78
C LYS A 46 6.97 -17.48 5.82
N TYR A 47 6.04 -16.77 5.18
CA TYR A 47 4.60 -17.01 5.33
C TYR A 47 3.92 -17.61 4.09
N LEU A 48 4.40 -17.35 2.87
CA LEU A 48 3.82 -17.93 1.64
C LEU A 48 3.91 -19.47 1.61
N PRO A 49 5.01 -20.13 2.00
CA PRO A 49 5.08 -21.59 1.97
C PRO A 49 4.10 -22.28 2.92
N LYS A 50 3.55 -21.54 3.90
CA LYS A 50 2.59 -22.04 4.87
C LYS A 50 1.14 -21.84 4.42
N VAL A 51 0.93 -21.17 3.29
CA VAL A 51 -0.40 -20.96 2.69
C VAL A 51 -0.97 -22.30 2.26
N LYS A 52 -2.18 -22.60 2.71
CA LYS A 52 -3.00 -23.67 2.14
C LYS A 52 -3.72 -23.11 0.92
N TRP A 53 -3.33 -23.57 -0.26
CA TRP A 53 -3.97 -23.17 -1.50
C TRP A 53 -5.33 -23.85 -1.64
N THR A 54 -6.39 -23.06 -1.50
CA THR A 54 -7.79 -23.48 -1.69
C THR A 54 -8.46 -22.56 -2.70
N THR A 55 -9.61 -22.95 -3.24
CA THR A 55 -10.42 -22.10 -4.14
C THR A 55 -10.84 -20.79 -3.47
N GLU A 56 -10.95 -20.75 -2.14
CA GLU A 56 -11.23 -19.54 -1.37
C GLU A 56 -10.13 -18.48 -1.50
N MET A 57 -8.88 -18.87 -1.78
CA MET A 57 -7.77 -17.93 -2.01
C MET A 57 -7.93 -17.12 -3.31
N LEU A 58 -8.85 -17.50 -4.20
CA LEU A 58 -9.19 -16.66 -5.36
C LEU A 58 -9.86 -15.35 -4.92
N PHE A 59 -10.57 -15.35 -3.79
CA PHE A 59 -11.25 -14.17 -3.28
C PHE A 59 -10.28 -13.02 -2.94
N PRO A 60 -9.26 -13.18 -2.07
CA PRO A 60 -8.33 -12.08 -1.75
C PRO A 60 -7.56 -11.56 -2.98
N ILE A 61 -7.23 -12.45 -3.92
CA ILE A 61 -6.58 -12.08 -5.19
C ILE A 61 -7.53 -11.20 -6.02
N ALA A 62 -8.74 -11.69 -6.30
CA ALA A 62 -9.72 -10.99 -7.12
C ALA A 62 -10.18 -9.69 -6.47
N ALA A 63 -10.39 -9.68 -5.15
CA ALA A 63 -10.81 -8.50 -4.39
C ALA A 63 -9.82 -7.35 -4.55
N THR A 64 -8.51 -7.63 -4.57
CA THR A 64 -7.47 -6.61 -4.72
C THR A 64 -7.56 -5.89 -6.07
N PHE A 65 -7.77 -6.65 -7.16
CA PHE A 65 -7.99 -6.07 -8.48
C PHE A 65 -9.34 -5.35 -8.58
N LEU A 66 -10.39 -5.93 -8.02
CA LEU A 66 -11.73 -5.35 -8.04
C LEU A 66 -11.74 -3.98 -7.34
N ILE A 67 -11.09 -3.87 -6.18
CA ILE A 67 -10.92 -2.60 -5.46
C ILE A 67 -10.15 -1.59 -6.33
N SER A 68 -9.05 -2.00 -6.95
CA SER A 68 -8.25 -1.11 -7.81
C SER A 68 -9.08 -0.56 -8.98
N VAL A 69 -9.84 -1.43 -9.66
CA VAL A 69 -10.72 -1.04 -10.78
C VAL A 69 -11.87 -0.17 -10.30
N PHE A 70 -12.50 -0.51 -9.18
CA PHE A 70 -13.58 0.28 -8.60
C PHE A 70 -13.09 1.68 -8.22
N CYS A 71 -11.95 1.80 -7.54
CA CYS A 71 -11.34 3.08 -7.19
C CYS A 71 -11.01 3.91 -8.44
N PHE A 72 -10.52 3.28 -9.51
CA PHE A 72 -10.28 3.97 -10.78
C PHE A 72 -11.55 4.61 -11.34
N PHE A 73 -12.64 3.85 -11.47
CA PHE A 73 -13.91 4.39 -11.96
C PHE A 73 -14.49 5.44 -11.02
N PHE A 74 -14.48 5.19 -9.71
CA PHE A 74 -14.97 6.13 -8.71
C PHE A 74 -14.23 7.47 -8.79
N MET A 75 -12.89 7.44 -8.80
CA MET A 75 -12.07 8.66 -8.88
C MET A 75 -12.19 9.36 -10.24
N MET A 76 -12.42 8.61 -11.32
CA MET A 76 -12.73 9.20 -12.62
C MET A 76 -14.01 10.05 -12.57
N PHE A 77 -15.11 9.50 -12.06
CA PHE A 77 -16.39 10.20 -11.97
C PHE A 77 -16.32 11.36 -10.97
N TYR A 78 -15.72 11.12 -9.80
CA TYR A 78 -15.53 12.14 -8.76
C TYR A 78 -14.72 13.34 -9.26
N SER A 79 -13.56 13.07 -9.87
CA SER A 79 -12.68 14.12 -10.40
C SER A 79 -13.34 14.92 -11.52
N LYS A 80 -14.12 14.25 -12.38
CA LYS A 80 -14.89 14.92 -13.44
C LYS A 80 -15.96 15.84 -12.86
N SER A 81 -16.69 15.40 -11.83
CA SER A 81 -17.70 16.22 -11.15
C SER A 81 -17.11 17.45 -10.44
N LYS A 82 -15.88 17.34 -9.93
CA LYS A 82 -15.17 18.43 -9.24
C LYS A 82 -14.27 19.29 -10.14
N GLY A 83 -14.15 18.97 -11.42
CA GLY A 83 -13.31 19.71 -12.37
C GLY A 83 -11.80 19.60 -12.09
N TYR A 84 -11.35 18.49 -11.50
CA TYR A 84 -9.94 18.31 -11.16
C TYR A 84 -9.06 18.08 -12.39
N SER A 85 -7.82 18.57 -12.31
CA SER A 85 -6.81 18.35 -13.34
C SER A 85 -6.49 16.86 -13.49
N ARG A 86 -5.96 16.49 -14.67
CA ARG A 86 -5.54 15.12 -14.96
C ARG A 86 -4.53 14.61 -13.94
N ARG A 87 -3.54 15.43 -13.58
CA ARG A 87 -2.55 15.13 -12.54
C ARG A 87 -3.20 14.82 -11.19
N SER A 88 -4.15 15.65 -10.75
CA SER A 88 -4.83 15.46 -9.46
C SER A 88 -5.67 14.18 -9.47
N ARG A 89 -6.40 13.93 -10.56
CA ARG A 89 -7.15 12.69 -10.77
C ARG A 89 -6.25 11.47 -10.67
N SER A 90 -5.15 11.42 -11.42
CA SER A 90 -4.21 10.29 -11.38
C SER A 90 -3.57 10.09 -10.00
N THR A 91 -3.32 11.19 -9.27
CA THR A 91 -2.85 11.11 -7.88
C THR A 91 -3.91 10.48 -6.98
N LEU A 92 -5.17 10.88 -7.10
CA LEU A 92 -6.28 10.31 -6.32
C LEU A 92 -6.51 8.84 -6.66
N GLU A 93 -6.49 8.47 -7.94
CA GLU A 93 -6.56 7.08 -8.40
C GLU A 93 -5.46 6.23 -7.73
N LEU A 94 -4.21 6.72 -7.72
CA LEU A 94 -3.09 6.02 -7.10
C LEU A 94 -3.26 5.87 -5.58
N THR A 95 -3.56 6.97 -4.90
CA THR A 95 -3.66 6.98 -3.42
C THR A 95 -4.87 6.21 -2.88
N SER A 96 -5.94 6.05 -3.69
CA SER A 96 -7.15 5.33 -3.27
C SER A 96 -7.11 3.85 -3.63
N GLY A 97 -6.62 3.50 -4.82
CA GLY A 97 -6.58 2.11 -5.29
C GLY A 97 -5.44 1.28 -4.70
N TYR A 98 -4.30 1.90 -4.37
CA TYR A 98 -3.10 1.19 -3.93
C TYR A 98 -2.73 1.62 -2.50
N SER A 99 -3.28 0.87 -1.55
CA SER A 99 -3.11 1.13 -0.11
C SER A 99 -1.75 0.68 0.41
N ASN A 100 -1.40 1.09 1.63
CA ASN A 100 -0.20 0.60 2.30
C ASN A 100 -0.47 -0.74 3.02
N THR A 101 -0.54 -1.82 2.26
CA THR A 101 -0.81 -3.18 2.75
C THR A 101 0.35 -3.77 3.56
N SER A 102 1.59 -3.45 3.19
CA SER A 102 2.79 -3.97 3.84
C SER A 102 3.16 -3.27 5.15
N PHE A 103 3.31 -1.94 5.13
CA PHE A 103 3.88 -1.20 6.27
C PHE A 103 2.84 -0.94 7.37
N ILE A 104 1.58 -0.69 7.00
CA ILE A 104 0.47 -0.49 7.96
C ILE A 104 -0.45 -1.70 8.00
N GLY A 105 -0.75 -2.31 6.85
CA GLY A 105 -1.68 -3.44 6.78
C GLY A 105 -1.22 -4.67 7.58
N PHE A 106 0.04 -5.11 7.46
CA PHE A 106 0.53 -6.27 8.23
C PHE A 106 0.46 -6.05 9.75
N PRO A 107 0.94 -4.92 10.32
CA PRO A 107 0.73 -4.63 11.74
C PRO A 107 -0.75 -4.62 12.14
N LEU A 108 -1.64 -4.05 11.33
CA LEU A 108 -3.08 -4.02 11.62
C LEU A 108 -3.69 -5.42 11.60
N ILE A 109 -3.38 -6.25 10.60
CA ILE A 109 -3.87 -7.63 10.53
C ILE A 109 -3.37 -8.43 11.73
N SER A 110 -2.09 -8.31 12.06
CA SER A 110 -1.52 -8.93 13.25
C SER A 110 -2.21 -8.45 14.54
N ALA A 111 -2.56 -7.17 14.63
CA ALA A 111 -3.19 -6.58 15.80
C ALA A 111 -4.68 -6.97 15.96
N PHE A 112 -5.44 -7.06 14.86
CA PHE A 112 -6.87 -7.41 14.86
C PHE A 112 -7.12 -8.93 14.86
N TYR A 113 -6.34 -9.67 14.08
CA TYR A 113 -6.63 -11.07 13.76
C TYR A 113 -5.50 -12.04 14.15
N GLY A 114 -4.38 -11.52 14.66
CA GLY A 114 -3.19 -12.32 14.95
C GLY A 114 -2.39 -12.70 13.70
N GLU A 115 -1.33 -13.47 13.89
CA GLU A 115 -0.42 -13.86 12.79
C GLU A 115 -1.00 -14.91 11.83
N SER A 116 -2.11 -15.58 12.20
CA SER A 116 -2.71 -16.65 11.38
C SER A 116 -3.19 -16.16 10.02
N LEU A 117 -3.69 -14.92 9.94
CA LEU A 117 -4.16 -14.31 8.69
C LEU A 117 -3.07 -13.53 7.95
N LEU A 118 -1.84 -13.48 8.47
CA LEU A 118 -0.75 -12.74 7.83
C LEU A 118 -0.39 -13.32 6.46
N SER A 119 -0.48 -14.65 6.31
CA SER A 119 -0.30 -15.31 5.01
C SER A 119 -1.31 -14.83 3.95
N ILE A 120 -2.57 -14.59 4.34
CA ILE A 120 -3.60 -14.04 3.43
C ILE A 120 -3.30 -12.58 3.13
N ALA A 121 -2.93 -11.79 4.15
CA ALA A 121 -2.56 -10.39 3.97
C ALA A 121 -1.38 -10.24 2.99
N ILE A 122 -0.40 -11.15 3.04
CA ILE A 122 0.72 -11.18 2.11
C ILE A 122 0.25 -11.48 0.69
N ILE A 123 -0.71 -12.40 0.48
CA ILE A 123 -1.28 -12.64 -0.86
C ILE A 123 -1.96 -11.38 -1.40
N CYS A 124 -2.76 -10.69 -0.58
CA CYS A 124 -3.37 -9.40 -0.96
C CYS A 124 -2.30 -8.36 -1.31
N ASP A 125 -1.25 -8.27 -0.49
CA ASP A 125 -0.14 -7.33 -0.69
C ASP A 125 0.63 -7.61 -1.99
N GLN A 126 1.01 -8.85 -2.25
CA GLN A 126 1.73 -9.22 -3.49
C GLN A 126 0.86 -8.99 -4.73
N THR A 127 -0.43 -9.31 -4.65
CA THR A 127 -1.39 -9.04 -5.73
C THR A 127 -1.54 -7.54 -5.97
N MET A 128 -1.59 -6.74 -4.90
CA MET A 128 -1.68 -5.29 -4.99
C MET A 128 -0.40 -4.70 -5.58
N PHE A 129 0.78 -5.18 -5.18
CA PHE A 129 2.05 -4.75 -5.75
C PHE A 129 2.12 -5.07 -7.25
N PHE A 130 1.58 -6.20 -7.69
CA PHE A 130 1.48 -6.53 -9.10
C PHE A 130 0.53 -5.57 -9.84
N ALA A 131 -0.64 -5.26 -9.28
CA ALA A 131 -1.56 -4.27 -9.85
C ALA A 131 -0.95 -2.86 -9.87
N LEU A 132 -0.27 -2.44 -8.81
CA LEU A 132 0.42 -1.16 -8.70
C LEU A 132 1.55 -1.05 -9.73
N SER A 133 2.35 -2.10 -9.89
CA SER A 133 3.48 -2.16 -10.84
C SER A 133 3.03 -2.25 -12.30
N THR A 134 1.72 -2.38 -12.57
CA THR A 134 1.15 -2.41 -13.92
C THR A 134 0.19 -1.23 -14.10
N LEU A 135 -1.04 -1.35 -13.61
CA LEU A 135 -2.10 -0.35 -13.70
C LEU A 135 -1.73 0.95 -12.99
N GLY A 136 -1.07 0.85 -11.84
CA GLY A 136 -0.60 2.01 -11.07
C GLY A 136 0.46 2.81 -11.85
N ILE A 137 1.47 2.15 -12.42
CA ILE A 137 2.47 2.82 -13.26
C ILE A 137 1.81 3.52 -14.46
N ILE A 138 0.83 2.88 -15.11
CA ILE A 138 0.07 3.50 -16.20
C ILE A 138 -0.65 4.78 -15.73
N ALA A 139 -1.30 4.74 -14.56
CA ALA A 139 -1.95 5.93 -13.99
C ALA A 139 -0.93 7.03 -13.65
N ALA A 140 0.21 6.67 -13.06
CA ALA A 140 1.29 7.59 -12.71
C ALA A 140 1.85 8.31 -13.94
N VAL A 141 2.15 7.56 -15.01
CA VAL A 141 2.66 8.11 -16.27
C VAL A 141 1.63 9.03 -16.92
N LYS A 142 0.34 8.63 -16.95
CA LYS A 142 -0.74 9.48 -17.49
C LYS A 142 -0.90 10.79 -16.72
N GLY A 143 -0.71 10.79 -15.41
CA GLY A 143 -0.75 11.98 -14.57
C GLY A 143 0.50 12.85 -14.66
N GLY A 144 1.65 12.24 -14.96
CA GLY A 144 2.94 12.92 -15.14
C GLY A 144 3.12 13.55 -16.53
N ALA A 145 2.49 12.97 -17.56
CA ALA A 145 2.57 13.43 -18.95
C ALA A 145 1.71 14.67 -19.28
N ASP A 146 1.39 15.51 -18.28
CA ASP A 146 0.68 16.77 -18.51
C ASP A 146 1.70 17.81 -19.04
N PRO A 147 1.55 18.34 -20.27
CA PRO A 147 2.53 19.22 -20.92
C PRO A 147 2.50 20.67 -20.39
N ALA A 148 2.10 20.89 -19.15
CA ALA A 148 2.16 22.20 -18.50
C ALA A 148 3.48 22.35 -17.72
N LYS A 149 4.60 22.23 -18.44
CA LYS A 149 5.89 22.88 -18.18
C LYS A 149 6.77 22.76 -19.43
#